data_AF-A0A349TKA0-F1
#
_entry.id   AF-A0A349TKA0-F1
#
_cell.length_a   1.000
_cell.length_b   1.000
_cell.length_c   1.000
_cell.angle_alpha   90.00
_cell.angle_beta   90.00
_cell.angle_gamma   90.00
#
_symmetry.space_group_name_H-M   'P 1'
#
loop_
_entity.id
_entity.type
_entity.pdbx_description
1 polymer ?
#
loop_
_entity_poly.entity_id
_entity_poly.type
_entity_poly.pdbx_seq_one_letter_code
_entity_poly.pdbx_strand_id
1 'polypeptide(L)'
;GLDVFEMQPSDFMTENELAAASLEALKGTVNAQTQEMVTWPAVPVVARAYQDQLLRDGEIDAGQSRELTQVLDRAERLLEADNGNRNASRELSDLAEQLEEEGESRRGITRKRYLELAATVSGISEAVR
;
A
#
# COMPACT_ATOMS: atom_id res chain seq x y z
N GLY A 1 11.73 13.14 31.31
CA GLY A 1 10.25 13.20 31.28
C GLY A 1 9.83 12.29 30.16
N LEU A 2 8.99 11.31 30.45
CA LEU A 2 8.39 10.41 29.46
C LEU A 2 7.32 11.22 28.73
N ASP A 3 7.57 11.57 27.47
CA ASP A 3 6.53 12.19 26.64
C ASP A 3 5.47 11.14 26.33
N VAL A 4 4.26 11.48 26.75
CA VAL A 4 3.08 10.62 26.76
C VAL A 4 2.54 10.62 25.33
N PHE A 5 2.63 9.47 24.66
CA PHE A 5 1.91 9.23 23.41
C PHE A 5 0.42 9.42 23.67
N GLU A 6 -0.13 10.52 23.15
CA GLU A 6 -1.55 10.80 23.18
C GLU A 6 -2.25 9.80 22.26
N MET A 7 -2.76 8.72 22.86
CA MET A 7 -3.60 7.74 22.21
C MET A 7 -4.92 8.38 21.81
N GLN A 8 -5.06 8.77 20.54
CA GLN A 8 -6.36 8.98 19.92
C GLN A 8 -6.81 7.63 19.35
N PRO A 9 -7.93 7.04 19.80
CA PRO A 9 -8.47 5.85 19.17
C PRO A 9 -8.97 6.25 17.78
N SER A 10 -8.33 5.76 16.72
CA SER A 10 -8.90 5.88 15.37
C SER A 10 -9.73 4.63 15.08
N ASP A 11 -11.05 4.82 14.98
CA ASP A 11 -12.07 3.79 14.73
C ASP A 11 -11.93 3.08 13.36
N PHE A 12 -10.86 3.32 12.60
CA PHE A 12 -10.63 2.77 11.26
C PHE A 12 -10.01 1.36 11.25
N MET A 13 -9.80 0.76 12.43
CA MET A 13 -9.02 -0.46 12.58
C MET A 13 -9.78 -1.74 12.15
N THR A 14 -11.09 -1.68 11.88
CA THR A 14 -11.90 -2.92 11.74
C THR A 14 -12.35 -3.26 10.32
N GLU A 15 -12.59 -2.28 9.44
CA GLU A 15 -12.98 -2.59 8.05
C GLU A 15 -11.77 -2.89 7.14
N ASN A 16 -10.66 -2.18 7.37
CA ASN A 16 -9.47 -2.30 6.53
C ASN A 16 -8.64 -3.57 6.83
N GLU A 17 -8.62 -4.01 8.09
CA GLU A 17 -7.86 -5.20 8.52
C GLU A 17 -8.47 -6.51 7.99
N LEU A 18 -9.80 -6.56 7.81
CA LEU A 18 -10.48 -7.71 7.20
C LEU A 18 -10.22 -7.81 5.68
N ALA A 19 -10.08 -6.69 4.98
CA ALA A 19 -9.73 -6.68 3.57
C ALA A 19 -8.30 -7.20 3.32
N ALA A 20 -7.34 -6.78 4.15
CA ALA A 20 -5.94 -7.20 4.06
C ALA A 20 -5.73 -8.70 4.35
N ALA A 21 -6.46 -9.26 5.33
CA ALA A 21 -6.39 -10.68 5.67
C ALA A 21 -6.85 -11.61 4.52
N SER A 22 -7.64 -11.10 3.56
CA SER A 22 -8.10 -11.87 2.40
C SER A 22 -7.04 -12.04 1.30
N LEU A 23 -6.01 -11.17 1.26
CA LEU A 23 -4.95 -11.16 0.25
C LEU A 23 -3.83 -12.19 0.54
N GLU A 24 -3.65 -12.60 1.79
CA GLU A 24 -2.61 -13.57 2.18
C GLU A 24 -2.78 -14.96 1.52
N ALA A 25 -3.94 -15.24 0.92
CA ALA A 25 -4.21 -16.42 0.11
C ALA A 25 -3.52 -16.44 -1.27
N LEU A 26 -2.95 -15.32 -1.74
CA LEU A 26 -2.25 -15.22 -3.05
C LEU A 26 -0.77 -15.62 -3.00
N LYS A 27 -0.22 -15.99 -1.83
CA LYS A 27 1.20 -16.35 -1.65
C LYS A 27 1.56 -17.79 -2.07
N GLY A 28 0.94 -18.28 -3.14
CA GLY A 28 1.34 -19.52 -3.82
C GLY A 28 1.93 -19.19 -5.18
N THR A 29 3.26 -19.09 -5.27
CA THR A 29 4.07 -19.05 -6.50
C THR A 29 3.43 -18.30 -7.67
N VAL A 30 3.63 -16.98 -7.71
CA VAL A 30 3.28 -16.13 -8.87
C VAL A 30 4.08 -16.57 -10.11
N ASN A 31 3.45 -17.37 -10.97
CA ASN A 31 3.89 -17.57 -12.34
C ASN A 31 3.37 -16.38 -13.17
N ALA A 32 4.29 -15.51 -13.60
CA ALA A 32 4.00 -14.20 -14.21
C ALA A 32 3.30 -14.25 -15.59
N GLN A 33 2.80 -15.41 -16.05
CA GLN A 33 2.22 -15.55 -17.39
C GLN A 33 0.68 -15.63 -17.44
N THR A 34 -0.06 -15.72 -16.34
CA THR A 34 -1.53 -15.72 -16.40
C THR A 34 -2.17 -15.30 -15.08
N GLN A 35 -2.13 -14.02 -14.74
CA GLN A 35 -3.10 -13.49 -13.77
C GLN A 35 -4.10 -12.61 -14.50
N GLU A 36 -5.34 -13.10 -14.52
CA GLU A 36 -6.54 -12.35 -14.87
C GLU A 36 -6.56 -11.04 -14.08
N MET A 37 -6.89 -9.94 -14.77
CA MET A 37 -6.99 -8.60 -14.19
C MET A 37 -7.88 -8.63 -12.95
N VAL A 38 -7.27 -8.47 -11.78
CA VAL A 38 -8.03 -8.24 -10.55
C VAL A 38 -8.67 -6.87 -10.71
N THR A 39 -9.94 -6.88 -11.08
CA THR A 39 -10.74 -5.67 -11.14
C THR A 39 -10.93 -5.24 -9.69
N TRP A 40 -10.22 -4.21 -9.25
CA TRP A 40 -10.40 -3.58 -7.94
C TRP A 40 -11.28 -2.33 -8.09
N PRO A 41 -12.62 -2.42 -7.99
CA PRO A 41 -13.46 -1.24 -7.90
C PRO A 41 -13.41 -0.70 -6.47
N ALA A 42 -12.67 0.41 -6.29
CA ALA A 42 -12.21 0.93 -5.00
C ALA A 42 -11.41 -0.17 -4.24
N VAL A 43 -10.14 -0.02 -3.91
CA VAL A 43 -9.68 1.11 -3.12
C VAL A 43 -8.15 1.10 -3.02
N PRO A 44 -7.51 2.28 -2.96
CA PRO A 44 -6.21 2.43 -2.30
C PRO A 44 -6.25 2.13 -0.79
N VAL A 45 -7.40 1.77 -0.21
CA VAL A 45 -7.58 1.53 1.24
C VAL A 45 -6.65 0.45 1.77
N VAL A 46 -6.35 -0.61 1.02
CA VAL A 46 -5.39 -1.63 1.49
C VAL A 46 -4.00 -1.01 1.64
N ALA A 47 -3.56 -0.22 0.66
CA ALA A 47 -2.29 0.51 0.74
C ALA A 47 -2.32 1.53 1.90
N ARG A 48 -3.41 2.28 2.05
CA ARG A 48 -3.58 3.25 3.16
C ARG A 48 -3.58 2.56 4.53
N ALA A 49 -4.11 1.35 4.64
CA ALA A 49 -4.13 0.59 5.89
C ALA A 49 -2.71 0.20 6.33
N TYR A 50 -1.90 -0.31 5.40
CA TYR A 50 -0.50 -0.61 5.69
C TYR A 50 0.32 0.66 5.97
N GLN A 51 0.07 1.74 5.22
CA GLN A 51 0.65 3.06 5.49
C GLN A 51 0.31 3.55 6.91
N ASP A 52 -0.95 3.50 7.32
CA ASP A 52 -1.39 3.93 8.66
C ASP A 52 -0.77 3.09 9.77
N GLN A 53 -0.65 1.77 9.56
CA GLN A 53 0.04 0.89 10.50
C GLN A 53 1.53 1.21 10.62
N LEU A 54 2.21 1.50 9.51
CA LEU A 54 3.63 1.90 9.52
C LEU A 54 3.82 3.28 10.16
N LEU A 55 2.93 4.23 9.92
CA LEU A 55 2.97 5.55 10.53
C LEU A 55 2.74 5.47 12.04
N ARG A 56 1.75 4.68 12.47
CA ARG A 56 1.41 4.48 13.88
C ARG A 56 2.57 3.88 14.67
N ASP A 57 3.30 2.95 14.05
CA ASP A 57 4.45 2.30 14.67
C ASP A 57 5.75 3.12 14.54
N GLY A 58 5.68 4.29 13.88
CA GLY A 58 6.82 5.19 13.68
C GLY A 58 7.87 4.67 12.70
N GLU A 59 7.49 3.73 11.83
CA GLU A 59 8.37 3.13 10.83
C GLU A 59 8.52 4.02 9.58
N ILE A 60 7.49 4.82 9.29
CA ILE A 60 7.53 5.92 8.31
C ILE A 60 7.22 7.25 8.99
N ASP A 61 7.75 8.34 8.44
CA ASP A 61 7.44 9.68 8.92
C ASP A 61 6.19 10.31 8.26
N ALA A 62 5.74 11.45 8.81
CA ALA A 62 4.59 12.17 8.29
C ALA A 62 4.81 12.79 6.89
N GLY A 63 6.07 12.95 6.46
CA GLY A 63 6.42 13.34 5.09
C GLY A 63 6.17 12.20 4.12
N GLN A 64 6.76 11.03 4.37
CA GLN A 64 6.58 9.80 3.60
C GLN A 64 5.10 9.40 3.51
N SER A 65 4.38 9.49 4.62
CA SER A 65 2.93 9.24 4.64
C SER A 65 2.18 10.21 3.71
N ARG A 66 2.48 11.51 3.75
CA ARG A 66 1.81 12.48 2.85
C ARG A 66 2.12 12.21 1.38
N GLU A 67 3.34 11.81 1.05
CA GLU A 67 3.74 11.45 -0.32
C GLU A 67 2.97 10.22 -0.81
N LEU A 68 2.94 9.14 -0.02
CA LEU A 68 2.15 7.94 -0.31
C LEU A 68 0.67 8.29 -0.55
N THR A 69 0.08 9.10 0.33
CA THR A 69 -1.31 9.55 0.17
C THR A 69 -1.54 10.29 -1.16
N GLN A 70 -0.65 11.21 -1.56
CA GLN A 70 -0.81 11.96 -2.81
C GLN A 70 -0.74 11.06 -4.05
N VAL A 71 0.19 10.11 -4.05
CA VAL A 71 0.37 9.14 -5.14
C VAL A 71 -0.85 8.22 -5.24
N LEU A 72 -1.33 7.70 -4.11
CA LEU A 72 -2.52 6.85 -4.04
C LEU A 72 -3.80 7.61 -4.46
N ASP A 73 -4.00 8.85 -4.02
CA ASP A 73 -5.12 9.71 -4.43
C ASP A 73 -5.13 9.94 -5.95
N ARG A 74 -3.94 10.11 -6.55
CA ARG A 74 -3.83 10.31 -7.99
C ARG A 74 -4.16 9.02 -8.74
N ALA A 75 -3.67 7.87 -8.26
CA ALA A 75 -3.97 6.59 -8.85
C ALA A 75 -5.47 6.28 -8.81
N GLU A 76 -6.13 6.55 -7.68
CA GLU A 76 -7.58 6.41 -7.49
C GLU A 76 -8.36 7.19 -8.56
N ARG A 77 -8.03 8.47 -8.76
CA ARG A 77 -8.68 9.29 -9.81
C ARG A 77 -8.46 8.75 -11.22
N LEU A 78 -7.30 8.16 -11.52
CA LEU A 78 -7.02 7.56 -12.83
C LEU A 78 -7.83 6.29 -13.05
N LEU A 79 -7.98 5.46 -12.01
CA LEU A 79 -8.81 4.25 -12.04
C LEU A 79 -10.30 4.61 -12.19
N GLU A 80 -10.80 5.57 -11.41
CA GLU A 80 -12.19 6.03 -11.49
C GLU A 80 -12.55 6.61 -12.87
N ALA A 81 -11.59 7.26 -13.52
CA ALA A 81 -11.76 7.84 -14.84
C ALA A 81 -11.56 6.84 -15.99
N ASP A 82 -11.23 5.57 -15.70
CA ASP A 82 -10.79 4.56 -16.67
C ASP A 82 -9.69 5.11 -17.62
N ASN A 83 -8.80 5.92 -17.04
CA ASN A 83 -7.82 6.69 -17.78
C ASN A 83 -6.41 6.28 -17.35
N GLY A 84 -5.91 5.21 -17.97
CA GLY A 84 -4.54 4.76 -17.80
C GLY A 84 -3.52 5.86 -18.10
N ASN A 85 -2.50 5.96 -17.25
CA ASN A 85 -1.41 6.91 -17.37
C ASN A 85 -0.07 6.22 -17.11
N ARG A 86 0.65 5.90 -18.18
CA ARG A 86 1.98 5.28 -18.14
C ARG A 86 3.00 6.00 -17.26
N ASN A 87 2.92 7.32 -17.09
CA ASN A 87 3.84 8.02 -16.20
C ASN A 87 3.46 7.80 -14.74
N ALA A 88 2.16 7.81 -14.41
CA ALA A 88 1.68 7.47 -13.07
C ALA A 88 1.98 6.00 -12.72
N SER A 89 1.78 5.09 -13.67
CA SER A 89 2.15 3.68 -13.53
C SER A 89 3.63 3.53 -13.20
N ARG A 90 4.54 4.18 -13.93
CA ARG A 90 5.98 4.12 -13.62
C ARG A 90 6.30 4.68 -12.22
N GLU A 91 5.74 5.82 -11.87
CA GLU A 91 5.95 6.43 -10.54
C GLU A 91 5.50 5.52 -9.40
N LEU A 92 4.36 4.84 -9.57
CA LEU A 92 3.87 3.83 -8.62
C LEU A 92 4.78 2.59 -8.58
N SER A 93 5.27 2.12 -9.73
CA SER A 93 6.22 1.01 -9.77
C SER A 93 7.53 1.35 -9.06
N ASP A 94 8.10 2.52 -9.32
CA ASP A 94 9.34 2.98 -8.68
C ASP A 94 9.15 3.13 -7.16
N LEU A 95 7.97 3.59 -6.72
CA LEU A 95 7.62 3.67 -5.30
C LEU A 95 7.47 2.28 -4.67
N ALA A 96 6.85 1.32 -5.37
CA ALA A 96 6.72 -0.05 -4.91
C ALA A 96 8.09 -0.71 -4.71
N GLU A 97 9.02 -0.53 -5.66
CA GLU A 97 10.39 -1.05 -5.56
C GLU A 97 11.12 -0.46 -4.34
N GLN A 98 11.03 0.86 -4.11
CA GLN A 98 11.61 1.51 -2.94
C GLN A 98 11.05 0.96 -1.62
N LEU A 99 9.73 0.76 -1.53
CA LEU A 99 9.08 0.20 -0.35
C LEU A 99 9.49 -1.26 -0.11
N GLU A 100 9.69 -2.05 -1.17
CA GLU A 100 10.20 -3.41 -1.08
C GLU A 100 11.64 -3.42 -0.54
N GLU A 101 12.52 -2.59 -1.11
CA GLU A 101 13.90 -2.45 -0.66
C GLU A 101 14.00 -2.01 0.82
N GLU A 102 13.21 -1.01 1.22
CA GLU A 102 13.11 -0.61 2.62
C GLU A 102 12.63 -1.77 3.48
N GLY A 103 11.58 -2.48 3.05
CA GLY A 103 10.99 -3.61 3.76
C GLY A 103 11.97 -4.77 3.98
N GLU A 104 12.81 -5.08 2.99
CA GLU A 104 13.84 -6.12 3.06
C GLU A 104 14.88 -5.84 4.16
N SER A 105 15.14 -4.56 4.48
CA SER A 105 16.00 -4.16 5.59
C SER A 105 15.35 -4.31 6.97
N ARG A 106 14.01 -4.41 7.03
CA ARG A 106 13.23 -4.56 8.27
C ARG A 106 13.09 -6.04 8.67
N ARG A 107 12.47 -6.27 9.82
CA ARG A 107 12.22 -7.63 10.35
C ARG A 107 10.79 -7.76 10.87
N GLY A 108 10.35 -9.01 11.04
CA GLY A 108 9.07 -9.33 11.65
C GLY A 108 7.87 -8.69 10.94
N ILE A 109 6.93 -8.18 11.73
CA ILE A 109 5.68 -7.61 11.22
C ILE A 109 5.91 -6.33 10.38
N THR A 110 6.90 -5.51 10.74
CA THR A 110 7.28 -4.32 9.97
C THR A 110 7.68 -4.69 8.55
N ARG A 111 8.56 -5.69 8.37
CA ARG A 111 8.94 -6.20 7.04
C ARG A 111 7.72 -6.67 6.26
N LYS A 112 6.83 -7.46 6.89
CA LYS A 112 5.60 -7.93 6.23
C LYS A 112 4.79 -6.75 5.72
N ARG A 113 4.52 -5.73 6.54
CA ARG A 113 3.72 -4.55 6.15
C ARG A 113 4.31 -3.76 5.00
N TYR A 114 5.64 -3.54 5.00
CA TYR A 114 6.31 -2.90 3.86
C TYR A 114 6.14 -3.69 2.57
N LEU A 115 6.35 -5.01 2.60
CA LEU A 115 6.21 -5.87 1.42
C LEU A 115 4.77 -5.93 0.91
N GLU A 116 3.78 -5.97 1.80
CA GLU A 116 2.36 -5.94 1.40
C GLU A 116 1.96 -4.57 0.83
N LEU A 117 2.48 -3.48 1.39
CA LEU A 117 2.29 -2.14 0.84
C LEU A 117 2.91 -2.03 -0.56
N ALA A 118 4.16 -2.48 -0.73
CA ALA A 118 4.85 -2.52 -2.01
C ALA A 118 4.07 -3.33 -3.07
N ALA A 119 3.63 -4.54 -2.71
CA ALA A 119 2.84 -5.39 -3.59
C ALA A 119 1.51 -4.72 -4.00
N THR A 120 0.83 -4.06 -3.05
CA THR A 120 -0.42 -3.34 -3.33
C THR A 120 -0.18 -2.16 -4.28
N VAL A 121 0.87 -1.37 -4.05
CA VAL A 121 1.23 -0.24 -4.92
C VAL A 121 1.61 -0.72 -6.32
N SER A 122 2.31 -1.85 -6.44
CA SER A 122 2.63 -2.48 -7.73
C SER A 122 1.38 -2.91 -8.49
N GLY A 123 0.40 -3.54 -7.81
CA GLY A 123 -0.88 -3.88 -8.44
C GLY A 123 -1.66 -2.65 -8.93
N ILE A 124 -1.62 -1.54 -8.18
CA ILE A 124 -2.21 -0.27 -8.61
C ILE A 124 -1.48 0.29 -9.84
N SER A 125 -0.14 0.20 -9.89
CA SER A 125 0.65 0.59 -11.06
C SER A 125 0.19 -0.13 -12.34
N GLU A 126 -0.03 -1.44 -12.26
CA GLU A 126 -0.47 -2.24 -13.39
C GLU A 126 -1.88 -1.84 -13.86
N ALA A 127 -2.77 -1.54 -12.90
CA ALA A 127 -4.14 -1.15 -13.19
C ALA A 127 -4.26 0.25 -13.83
N VAL A 128 -3.33 1.16 -13.56
CA VAL A 128 -3.29 2.50 -14.18
C VAL A 128 -2.33 2.61 -15.37
N ARG A 129 -1.83 1.49 -15.92
CA ARG A 129 -0.88 1.48 -17.04
C ARG A 129 -1.51 1.93 -18.35
#